data_AF-A0A2G8K3I4-F1
#
_entry.id   AF-A0A2G8K3I4-F1
#
_cell.length_a   1.000
_cell.length_b   1.000
_cell.length_c   1.000
_cell.angle_alpha   90.00
_cell.angle_beta   90.00
_cell.angle_gamma   90.00
#
_symmetry.space_group_name_H-M   'P 1'
#
loop_
_entity.id
_entity.type
_entity.pdbx_description
1 polymer ?
#
loop_
_entity_poly.entity_id
_entity_poly.type
_entity_poly.pdbx_seq_one_letter_code
_entity_poly.pdbx_strand_id
1 'polypeptide(L)'
;MALAGALQVNKCLEDLDIGDSDQDTQSMIAFATVLNFNATLKAFCINRPLLFSYQEETTVHYAKMLQVNSTLTELHLQKCDLRDFGAERLAETLVENVALKYLDLACNRIARDGAKSISKILRRNTPLEVLDLSSNRIEDDGAMFLSDAIANANTHLTTLVIGHNSINGTGLCAVAKAMEMKGNFKSVFIWGNNLEEDACVAFNDLVKSGRLDPKLTDVNPYTVDGESISPN
;
A
#
# COMPACT_ATOMS: atom_id res chain seq x y z
N MET A 1 18.59 19.19 -2.04
CA MET A 1 18.33 20.58 -1.58
C MET A 1 17.89 21.56 -2.68
N ALA A 2 18.67 21.81 -3.73
CA ALA A 2 18.30 22.82 -4.75
C ALA A 2 16.95 22.51 -5.45
N LEU A 3 16.67 21.25 -5.75
CA LEU A 3 15.42 20.82 -6.38
C LEU A 3 14.19 21.03 -5.46
N ALA A 4 14.31 20.73 -4.16
CA ALA A 4 13.25 21.02 -3.20
C ALA A 4 12.96 22.53 -3.12
N GLY A 5 14.01 23.37 -3.12
CA GLY A 5 13.85 24.83 -3.19
C GLY A 5 13.15 25.30 -4.48
N ALA A 6 13.46 24.69 -5.62
CA ALA A 6 12.76 24.97 -6.87
C ALA A 6 11.27 24.56 -6.80
N LEU A 7 10.96 23.42 -6.19
CA LEU A 7 9.60 22.92 -6.01
C LEU A 7 8.74 23.84 -5.11
N GLN A 8 9.36 24.55 -4.17
CA GLN A 8 8.67 25.50 -3.29
C GLN A 8 8.04 26.67 -4.06
N VAL A 9 8.74 27.17 -5.08
CA VAL A 9 8.26 28.28 -5.92
C VAL A 9 7.56 27.80 -7.20
N ASN A 10 7.75 26.54 -7.58
CA ASN A 10 7.11 25.95 -8.74
C ASN A 10 5.58 25.88 -8.56
N LYS A 11 4.84 26.27 -9.60
CA LYS A 11 3.36 26.29 -9.63
C LYS A 11 2.77 25.50 -10.80
N CYS A 12 3.54 24.62 -11.43
CA CYS A 12 3.12 23.92 -12.64
C CYS A 12 3.45 22.42 -12.65
N LEU A 13 4.44 21.99 -11.88
CA LEU A 13 4.84 20.60 -11.82
C LEU A 13 3.79 19.82 -11.03
N GLU A 14 3.22 18.80 -11.69
CA GLU A 14 2.21 17.92 -11.12
C GLU A 14 2.80 16.55 -10.75
N ASP A 15 3.81 16.07 -11.50
CA ASP A 15 4.43 14.77 -11.26
C ASP A 15 5.94 14.91 -11.11
N LEU A 16 6.50 14.31 -10.07
CA LEU A 16 7.93 14.31 -9.82
C LEU A 16 8.39 12.93 -9.37
N ASP A 17 9.24 12.32 -10.19
CA ASP A 17 9.95 11.09 -9.86
C ASP A 17 11.42 11.39 -9.64
N ILE A 18 11.87 11.12 -8.42
CA ILE A 18 13.27 11.18 -7.99
C ILE A 18 13.67 9.88 -7.29
N GLY A 19 12.95 8.79 -7.56
CA GLY A 19 13.35 7.46 -7.14
C GLY A 19 14.71 7.08 -7.71
N ASP A 20 15.43 6.20 -7.01
CA ASP A 20 16.74 5.71 -7.44
C ASP A 20 17.78 6.83 -7.72
N SER A 21 17.59 8.02 -7.17
CA SER A 21 18.41 9.22 -7.44
C SER A 21 19.26 9.63 -6.24
N ASP A 22 19.75 8.65 -5.47
CA ASP A 22 20.65 8.84 -4.32
C ASP A 22 20.16 9.87 -3.28
N GLN A 23 18.84 9.90 -3.03
CA GLN A 23 18.25 10.83 -2.08
C GLN A 23 18.65 10.46 -0.65
N ASP A 24 19.39 11.34 0.03
CA ASP A 24 19.75 11.18 1.44
C ASP A 24 18.62 11.66 2.37
N THR A 25 18.80 11.43 3.68
CA THR A 25 17.86 11.87 4.72
C THR A 25 17.54 13.37 4.63
N GLN A 26 18.55 14.22 4.40
CA GLN A 26 18.34 15.68 4.35
C GLN A 26 17.47 16.07 3.16
N SER A 27 17.68 15.44 2.01
CA SER A 27 16.88 15.65 0.81
C SER A 27 15.44 15.22 1.02
N MET A 28 15.21 14.04 1.60
CA MET A 28 13.87 13.55 1.96
C MET A 28 13.13 14.52 2.89
N ILE A 29 13.79 14.99 3.94
CA ILE A 29 13.20 15.96 4.89
C ILE A 29 12.88 17.28 4.20
N ALA A 30 13.76 17.76 3.31
CA ALA A 30 13.53 18.97 2.54
C ALA A 30 12.30 18.84 1.63
N PHE A 31 12.13 17.71 0.94
CA PHE A 31 10.94 17.46 0.12
C PHE A 31 9.66 17.40 0.97
N ALA A 32 9.66 16.64 2.07
CA ALA A 32 8.51 16.61 2.98
C ALA A 32 8.14 18.02 3.50
N THR A 33 9.14 18.85 3.82
CA THR A 33 8.92 20.22 4.29
C THR A 33 8.31 21.11 3.22
N VAL A 34 8.80 21.03 1.98
CA VAL A 34 8.27 21.82 0.85
C VAL A 34 6.87 21.36 0.47
N LEU A 35 6.63 20.05 0.50
CA LEU A 35 5.33 19.47 0.17
C LEU A 35 4.25 19.84 1.18
N ASN A 36 4.57 20.26 2.41
CA ASN A 36 3.56 20.83 3.32
C ASN A 36 2.79 22.01 2.72
N PHE A 37 3.42 22.76 1.81
CA PHE A 37 2.85 23.97 1.21
C PHE A 37 2.69 23.88 -0.30
N ASN A 38 3.23 22.84 -0.93
CA ASN A 38 3.07 22.64 -2.36
C ASN A 38 1.63 22.26 -2.67
N ALA A 39 1.01 23.02 -3.56
CA ALA A 39 -0.39 22.88 -3.95
C ALA A 39 -0.55 22.51 -5.43
N THR A 40 0.49 21.93 -6.05
CA THR A 40 0.46 21.56 -7.48
C THR A 40 0.84 20.11 -7.74
N LEU A 41 1.76 19.56 -6.95
CA LEU A 41 2.25 18.20 -7.10
C LEU A 41 1.17 17.21 -6.66
N LYS A 42 0.82 16.30 -7.58
CA LYS A 42 -0.18 15.25 -7.46
C LYS A 42 0.45 13.88 -7.31
N ALA A 43 1.55 13.60 -8.03
CA ALA A 43 2.31 12.36 -7.89
C ALA A 43 3.75 12.63 -7.48
N PHE A 44 4.21 11.90 -6.47
CA PHE A 44 5.58 11.99 -5.98
C PHE A 44 6.17 10.62 -5.73
N CYS A 45 7.28 10.33 -6.41
CA CYS A 45 8.06 9.12 -6.21
C CYS A 45 9.42 9.47 -5.60
N ILE A 46 9.73 8.87 -4.45
CA ILE A 46 11.03 9.01 -3.77
C ILE A 46 11.58 7.64 -3.35
N ASN A 47 11.38 6.65 -4.22
CA ASN A 47 11.76 5.27 -3.96
C ASN A 47 13.27 5.10 -3.77
N ARG A 48 13.65 4.14 -2.92
CA ARG A 48 15.03 3.70 -2.67
C ARG A 48 15.99 4.85 -2.33
N PRO A 49 15.71 5.65 -1.29
CA PRO A 49 16.65 6.63 -0.76
C PRO A 49 17.90 5.96 -0.14
N LEU A 50 19.00 6.69 -0.05
CA LEU A 50 20.22 6.28 0.65
C LEU A 50 20.15 6.70 2.13
N LEU A 51 19.41 5.92 2.92
CA LEU A 51 19.25 6.16 4.36
C LEU A 51 20.35 5.45 5.16
N PHE A 52 21.09 6.22 5.95
CA PHE A 52 22.15 5.71 6.84
C PHE A 52 21.69 5.58 8.30
N SER A 53 20.38 5.73 8.56
CA SER A 53 19.79 5.70 9.90
C SER A 53 18.84 4.53 10.05
N TYR A 54 18.82 3.93 11.25
CA TYR A 54 17.81 2.95 11.66
C TYR A 54 16.55 3.62 12.22
N GLN A 55 16.60 4.93 12.45
CA GLN A 55 15.47 5.68 12.96
C GLN A 55 14.66 6.13 11.74
N GLU A 56 13.39 5.72 11.68
CA GLU A 56 12.44 6.03 10.59
C GLU A 56 12.01 7.52 10.60
N GLU A 57 12.97 8.42 10.80
CA GLU A 57 12.79 9.86 10.96
C GLU A 57 12.18 10.48 9.71
N THR A 58 12.62 10.05 8.53
CA THR A 58 12.07 10.50 7.25
C THR A 58 10.58 10.17 7.17
N THR A 59 10.18 8.97 7.57
CA THR A 59 8.76 8.57 7.62
C THR A 59 7.92 9.48 8.51
N VAL A 60 8.46 9.94 9.65
CA VAL A 60 7.76 10.91 10.52
C VAL A 60 7.52 12.24 9.79
N HIS A 61 8.48 12.71 8.99
CA HIS A 61 8.32 13.92 8.18
C HIS A 61 7.28 13.74 7.07
N TYR A 62 7.27 12.60 6.38
CA TYR A 62 6.26 12.30 5.35
C TYR A 62 4.87 12.12 5.94
N ALA A 63 4.75 11.46 7.10
CA ALA A 63 3.49 11.35 7.83
C ALA A 63 2.90 12.73 8.16
N LYS A 64 3.71 13.62 8.76
CA LYS A 64 3.28 15.00 9.06
C LYS A 64 2.92 15.79 7.80
N MET A 65 3.65 15.56 6.70
CA MET A 65 3.34 16.19 5.42
C MET A 65 1.99 15.73 4.87
N LEU A 66 1.73 14.42 4.90
CA LEU A 66 0.45 13.85 4.48
C LEU A 66 -0.72 14.35 5.34
N GLN A 67 -0.50 14.66 6.62
CA GLN A 67 -1.54 15.23 7.48
C GLN A 67 -2.08 16.56 6.92
N VAL A 68 -1.21 17.40 6.35
CA VAL A 68 -1.56 18.78 5.94
C VAL A 68 -1.67 18.95 4.43
N ASN A 69 -0.99 18.11 3.64
CA ASN A 69 -1.03 18.20 2.19
C ASN A 69 -2.35 17.64 1.66
N SER A 70 -3.08 18.49 0.93
CA SER A 70 -4.38 18.19 0.34
C SER A 70 -4.36 18.14 -1.19
N THR A 71 -3.18 18.09 -1.81
CA THR A 71 -3.02 18.04 -3.28
C THR A 71 -2.42 16.72 -3.77
N LEU A 72 -1.52 16.13 -3.01
CA LEU A 72 -0.83 14.90 -3.37
C LEU A 72 -1.82 13.73 -3.36
N THR A 73 -2.04 13.16 -4.52
CA THR A 73 -2.94 12.02 -4.74
C THR A 73 -2.21 10.70 -4.83
N GLU A 74 -0.91 10.72 -5.13
CA GLU A 74 -0.08 9.53 -5.36
C GLU A 74 1.30 9.70 -4.71
N LEU A 75 1.68 8.72 -3.88
CA LEU A 75 2.96 8.71 -3.19
C LEU A 75 3.59 7.33 -3.23
N HIS A 76 4.85 7.27 -3.70
CA HIS A 76 5.67 6.06 -3.66
C HIS A 76 6.79 6.20 -2.63
N LEU A 77 6.82 5.25 -1.69
CA LEU A 77 7.81 5.11 -0.62
C LEU A 77 8.42 3.69 -0.62
N GLN A 78 8.68 3.14 -1.81
CA GLN A 78 9.29 1.83 -1.93
C GLN A 78 10.73 1.84 -1.42
N LYS A 79 11.16 0.74 -0.78
CA LYS A 79 12.56 0.57 -0.33
C LYS A 79 13.08 1.70 0.56
N CYS A 80 12.22 2.26 1.40
CA CYS A 80 12.54 3.37 2.31
C CYS A 80 12.89 2.89 3.74
N ASP A 81 13.16 1.59 3.92
CA ASP A 81 13.38 0.90 5.21
C ASP A 81 12.25 1.09 6.24
N LEU A 82 11.00 1.30 5.79
CA LEU A 82 9.85 1.42 6.69
C LEU A 82 9.57 0.10 7.41
N ARG A 83 9.23 0.18 8.69
CA ARG A 83 8.83 -0.92 9.56
C ARG A 83 7.48 -0.58 10.18
N ASP A 84 7.09 -1.35 11.19
CA ASP A 84 5.79 -1.17 11.86
C ASP A 84 5.64 0.21 12.51
N PHE A 85 6.72 0.79 13.04
CA PHE A 85 6.67 2.14 13.63
C PHE A 85 6.40 3.20 12.56
N GLY A 86 7.11 3.19 11.43
CA GLY A 86 6.82 4.09 10.31
C GLY A 86 5.42 3.91 9.73
N ALA A 87 4.97 2.67 9.57
CA ALA A 87 3.60 2.36 9.14
C ALA A 87 2.54 2.89 10.13
N GLU A 88 2.80 2.79 11.43
CA GLU A 88 1.94 3.38 12.47
C GLU A 88 1.90 4.91 12.36
N ARG A 89 3.04 5.58 12.18
CA ARG A 89 3.08 7.05 12.05
C ARG A 89 2.33 7.53 10.80
N LEU A 90 2.49 6.84 9.67
CA LEU A 90 1.71 7.10 8.46
C LEU A 90 0.21 6.90 8.74
N ALA A 91 -0.15 5.80 9.40
CA ALA A 91 -1.54 5.50 9.72
C ALA A 91 -2.18 6.59 10.61
N GLU A 92 -1.52 7.02 11.69
CA GLU A 92 -2.06 8.04 12.59
C GLU A 92 -2.37 9.37 11.88
N THR A 93 -1.56 9.75 10.91
CA THR A 93 -1.65 11.04 10.22
C THR A 93 -2.57 11.00 9.00
N LEU A 94 -2.64 9.86 8.30
CA LEU A 94 -3.52 9.66 7.15
C LEU A 94 -5.02 9.71 7.47
N VAL A 95 -5.39 9.62 8.76
CA VAL A 95 -6.79 9.79 9.19
C VAL A 95 -7.35 11.18 8.84
N GLU A 96 -6.49 12.20 8.76
CA GLU A 96 -6.87 13.57 8.42
C GLU A 96 -6.67 13.91 6.93
N ASN A 97 -5.98 13.04 6.18
CA ASN A 97 -5.70 13.27 4.78
C ASN A 97 -6.96 13.09 3.92
N VAL A 98 -7.20 14.06 3.02
CA VAL A 98 -8.40 14.12 2.17
C VAL A 98 -8.09 13.96 0.68
N ALA A 99 -6.84 13.73 0.29
CA ALA A 99 -6.40 13.74 -1.10
C ALA A 99 -5.76 12.44 -1.60
N LEU A 100 -5.04 11.71 -0.73
CA LEU A 100 -4.20 10.59 -1.14
C LEU A 100 -5.04 9.39 -1.58
N LYS A 101 -4.92 9.03 -2.86
CA LYS A 101 -5.65 7.93 -3.49
C LYS A 101 -4.78 6.71 -3.72
N TYR A 102 -3.49 6.90 -3.94
CA TYR A 102 -2.52 5.83 -4.19
C TYR A 102 -1.37 5.94 -3.20
N LEU A 103 -1.13 4.86 -2.46
CA LEU A 103 -0.01 4.75 -1.53
C LEU A 103 0.75 3.45 -1.79
N ASP A 104 2.02 3.59 -2.12
CA ASP A 104 2.90 2.47 -2.40
C ASP A 104 4.00 2.37 -1.34
N LEU A 105 3.93 1.30 -0.57
CA LEU A 105 4.82 0.92 0.52
C LEU A 105 5.55 -0.39 0.19
N ALA A 106 5.67 -0.75 -1.08
CA ALA A 106 6.28 -2.01 -1.48
C ALA A 106 7.76 -2.09 -1.09
N CYS A 107 8.27 -3.32 -0.96
CA CYS A 107 9.69 -3.58 -0.67
C CYS A 107 10.20 -2.89 0.62
N ASN A 108 9.37 -2.82 1.64
CA ASN A 108 9.74 -2.33 2.97
C ASN A 108 9.86 -3.51 3.94
N ARG A 109 9.85 -3.22 5.25
CA ARG A 109 9.98 -4.18 6.35
C ARG A 109 8.76 -4.16 7.26
N ILE A 110 7.61 -3.74 6.75
CA ILE A 110 6.32 -3.71 7.45
C ILE A 110 5.90 -5.14 7.75
N ALA A 111 5.50 -5.41 8.98
CA ALA A 111 5.01 -6.70 9.43
C ALA A 111 3.55 -6.60 9.89
N ARG A 112 3.09 -7.62 10.63
CA ARG A 112 1.70 -7.73 11.10
C ARG A 112 1.20 -6.51 11.88
N ASP A 113 2.04 -5.87 12.71
CA ASP A 113 1.62 -4.74 13.55
C ASP A 113 1.50 -3.43 12.75
N GLY A 114 2.36 -3.24 11.74
CA GLY A 114 2.21 -2.16 10.77
C GLY A 114 0.95 -2.36 9.91
N ALA A 115 0.69 -3.58 9.44
CA ALA A 115 -0.55 -3.93 8.73
C ALA A 115 -1.79 -3.65 9.58
N LYS A 116 -1.75 -4.00 10.87
CA LYS A 116 -2.80 -3.69 11.84
C LYS A 116 -3.05 -2.19 11.94
N SER A 117 -1.99 -1.37 12.00
CA SER A 117 -2.10 0.08 12.05
C SER A 117 -2.71 0.65 10.77
N ILE A 118 -2.29 0.16 9.60
CA ILE A 118 -2.87 0.53 8.30
C ILE A 118 -4.35 0.11 8.23
N SER A 119 -4.73 -1.05 8.76
CA SER A 119 -6.14 -1.47 8.75
C SER A 119 -7.05 -0.52 9.54
N LYS A 120 -6.53 0.17 10.57
CA LYS A 120 -7.29 1.19 11.30
C LYS A 120 -7.62 2.40 10.43
N ILE A 121 -6.74 2.80 9.50
CA ILE A 121 -7.03 3.92 8.58
C ILE A 121 -8.04 3.53 7.52
N LEU A 122 -8.01 2.29 7.03
CA LEU A 122 -9.00 1.85 6.05
C LEU A 122 -10.43 1.91 6.61
N ARG A 123 -10.59 1.84 7.94
CA ARG A 123 -11.87 2.05 8.63
C ARG A 123 -12.35 3.49 8.68
N ARG A 124 -11.52 4.47 8.31
CA ARG A 124 -11.75 5.91 8.54
C ARG A 124 -12.29 6.69 7.34
N ASN A 125 -12.97 6.05 6.39
CA ASN A 125 -13.52 6.72 5.18
C ASN A 125 -12.46 7.58 4.47
N THR A 126 -11.26 7.02 4.33
CA THR A 126 -10.13 7.66 3.66
C THR A 126 -10.34 7.67 2.15
N PRO A 127 -9.82 8.67 1.42
CA PRO A 127 -9.86 8.71 -0.05
C PRO A 127 -8.99 7.63 -0.73
N LEU A 128 -8.23 6.85 0.04
CA LEU A 128 -7.32 5.83 -0.48
C LEU A 128 -8.07 4.77 -1.31
N GLU A 129 -7.68 4.64 -2.57
CA GLU A 129 -8.26 3.74 -3.57
C GLU A 129 -7.32 2.56 -3.88
N VAL A 130 -6.01 2.77 -3.79
CA VAL A 130 -4.96 1.76 -4.07
C VAL A 130 -3.92 1.76 -2.95
N LEU A 131 -3.64 0.57 -2.43
CA LEU A 131 -2.60 0.34 -1.43
C LEU A 131 -1.69 -0.80 -1.90
N ASP A 132 -0.41 -0.50 -2.08
CA ASP A 132 0.63 -1.49 -2.36
C ASP A 132 1.47 -1.76 -1.10
N LEU A 133 1.41 -3.01 -0.64
CA LEU A 133 2.17 -3.56 0.48
C LEU A 133 3.02 -4.75 0.04
N SER A 134 3.26 -4.93 -1.27
CA SER A 134 4.01 -6.07 -1.78
C SER A 134 5.44 -6.12 -1.25
N SER A 135 6.02 -7.31 -1.17
CA SER A 135 7.39 -7.52 -0.68
C SER A 135 7.64 -6.94 0.73
N ASN A 136 6.74 -7.24 1.66
CA ASN A 136 6.84 -6.95 3.09
C ASN A 136 6.77 -8.27 3.89
N ARG A 137 6.41 -8.23 5.17
CA ARG A 137 6.29 -9.41 6.06
C ARG A 137 4.93 -9.42 6.76
N ILE A 138 3.87 -9.17 6.00
CA ILE A 138 2.52 -8.96 6.53
C ILE A 138 2.00 -10.21 7.26
N GLU A 139 2.33 -11.41 6.78
CA GLU A 139 1.90 -12.70 7.35
C GLU A 139 0.36 -12.84 7.42
N ASP A 140 -0.13 -13.98 7.91
CA ASP A 140 -1.58 -14.23 8.01
C ASP A 140 -2.29 -13.23 8.92
N ASP A 141 -1.68 -12.88 10.07
CA ASP A 141 -2.24 -11.92 11.03
C ASP A 141 -2.49 -10.55 10.38
N GLY A 142 -1.49 -10.04 9.64
CA GLY A 142 -1.62 -8.76 8.95
C GLY A 142 -2.67 -8.81 7.85
N ALA A 143 -2.72 -9.90 7.07
CA ALA A 143 -3.73 -10.10 6.04
C ALA A 143 -5.15 -10.14 6.62
N MET A 144 -5.34 -10.79 7.78
CA MET A 144 -6.62 -10.81 8.49
C MET A 144 -7.04 -9.42 8.96
N PHE A 145 -6.13 -8.59 9.49
CA PHE A 145 -6.46 -7.21 9.88
C PHE A 145 -6.91 -6.37 8.68
N LEU A 146 -6.19 -6.45 7.56
CA LEU A 146 -6.54 -5.75 6.32
C LEU A 146 -7.90 -6.24 5.79
N SER A 147 -8.13 -7.55 5.76
CA SER A 147 -9.37 -8.18 5.31
C SER A 147 -10.57 -7.75 6.14
N ASP A 148 -10.45 -7.73 7.47
CA ASP A 148 -11.52 -7.29 8.35
C ASP A 148 -11.85 -5.80 8.15
N ALA A 149 -10.83 -4.97 7.92
CA ALA A 149 -11.07 -3.56 7.60
C ALA A 149 -11.78 -3.41 6.24
N ILE A 150 -11.37 -4.15 5.20
CA ILE A 150 -12.02 -4.09 3.89
C ILE A 150 -13.48 -4.55 3.97
N ALA A 151 -13.74 -5.67 4.64
CA ALA A 151 -15.07 -6.25 4.77
C ALA A 151 -16.04 -5.34 5.54
N ASN A 152 -15.57 -4.69 6.62
CA ASN A 152 -16.43 -4.03 7.60
C ASN A 152 -16.37 -2.49 7.58
N ALA A 153 -15.43 -1.88 6.85
CA ALA A 153 -15.34 -0.42 6.74
C ALA A 153 -16.15 0.15 5.58
N ASN A 154 -16.48 1.44 5.67
CA ASN A 154 -16.76 2.25 4.48
C ASN A 154 -15.47 2.75 3.83
N THR A 155 -14.64 1.82 3.36
CA THR A 155 -13.40 2.17 2.66
C THR A 155 -13.65 2.45 1.19
N HIS A 156 -12.89 3.38 0.62
CA HIS A 156 -12.80 3.63 -0.83
C HIS A 156 -11.80 2.69 -1.53
N LEU A 157 -11.09 1.83 -0.78
CA LEU A 157 -10.08 0.94 -1.33
C LEU A 157 -10.70 -0.01 -2.36
N THR A 158 -10.16 0.05 -3.58
CA THR A 158 -10.55 -0.79 -4.71
C THR A 158 -9.50 -1.82 -5.07
N THR A 159 -8.23 -1.53 -4.76
CA THR A 159 -7.08 -2.36 -5.12
C THR A 159 -6.15 -2.55 -3.94
N LEU A 160 -5.79 -3.80 -3.66
CA LEU A 160 -4.81 -4.18 -2.65
C LEU A 160 -3.74 -5.06 -3.29
N VAL A 161 -2.48 -4.64 -3.22
CA VAL A 161 -1.33 -5.43 -3.65
C VAL A 161 -0.61 -5.92 -2.41
N ILE A 162 -0.59 -7.24 -2.19
CA ILE A 162 0.02 -7.90 -1.03
C ILE A 162 0.88 -9.10 -1.48
N GLY A 163 1.36 -9.12 -2.71
CA GLY A 163 2.29 -10.14 -3.19
C GLY A 163 3.59 -10.20 -2.36
N HIS A 164 4.23 -11.37 -2.30
CA HIS A 164 5.46 -11.59 -1.53
C HIS A 164 5.40 -11.13 -0.06
N ASN A 165 4.49 -11.68 0.74
CA ASN A 165 4.27 -11.25 2.13
C ASN A 165 4.26 -12.39 3.15
N SER A 166 4.65 -13.59 2.74
CA SER A 166 4.60 -14.80 3.57
C SER A 166 3.20 -15.07 4.14
N ILE A 167 2.16 -14.77 3.37
CA ILE A 167 0.77 -15.06 3.72
C ILE A 167 0.47 -16.50 3.29
N ASN A 168 -0.19 -17.29 4.14
CA ASN A 168 -0.58 -18.66 3.85
C ASN A 168 -2.08 -18.75 3.52
N GLY A 169 -2.60 -19.98 3.39
CA GLY A 169 -4.00 -20.24 3.07
C GLY A 169 -4.97 -19.48 3.95
N THR A 170 -4.74 -19.43 5.26
CA THR A 170 -5.62 -18.75 6.22
C THR A 170 -5.76 -17.24 5.94
N GLY A 171 -4.65 -16.52 5.76
CA GLY A 171 -4.69 -15.09 5.48
C GLY A 171 -5.26 -14.78 4.10
N LEU A 172 -4.94 -15.59 3.10
CA LEU A 172 -5.44 -15.44 1.74
C LEU A 172 -6.95 -15.73 1.63
N CYS A 173 -7.44 -16.76 2.31
CA CYS A 173 -8.87 -17.06 2.44
C CYS A 173 -9.63 -15.90 3.11
N ALA A 174 -9.03 -15.22 4.10
CA ALA A 174 -9.63 -14.04 4.70
C ALA A 174 -9.77 -12.89 3.69
N VAL A 175 -8.77 -12.68 2.83
CA VAL A 175 -8.81 -11.67 1.76
C VAL A 175 -9.90 -12.01 0.74
N ALA A 176 -9.98 -13.26 0.30
CA ALA A 176 -11.01 -13.71 -0.61
C ALA A 176 -12.42 -13.48 -0.04
N LYS A 177 -12.64 -13.83 1.23
CA LYS A 177 -13.91 -13.57 1.94
C LYS A 177 -14.24 -12.08 2.03
N ALA A 178 -13.25 -11.22 2.26
CA ALA A 178 -13.47 -9.78 2.27
C ALA A 178 -13.95 -9.26 0.89
N MET A 179 -13.45 -9.84 -0.22
CA MET A 179 -13.94 -9.51 -1.57
C MET A 179 -15.40 -9.86 -1.76
N GLU A 180 -15.84 -11.03 -1.29
CA GLU A 180 -17.26 -11.44 -1.37
C GLU A 180 -18.18 -10.43 -0.67
N MET A 181 -17.76 -9.94 0.49
CA MET A 181 -18.56 -9.02 1.31
C MET A 181 -18.55 -7.57 0.78
N LYS A 182 -17.44 -7.13 0.19
CA LYS A 182 -17.21 -5.71 -0.13
C LYS A 182 -17.21 -5.44 -1.64
N GLY A 183 -18.38 -5.17 -2.21
CA GLY A 183 -18.56 -5.05 -3.68
C GLY A 183 -17.68 -4.03 -4.41
N ASN A 184 -17.17 -2.99 -3.75
CA ASN A 184 -16.27 -2.00 -4.37
C ASN A 184 -14.79 -2.41 -4.38
N PHE A 185 -14.40 -3.44 -3.63
CA PHE A 185 -13.05 -3.99 -3.64
C PHE A 185 -12.89 -4.93 -4.85
N LYS A 186 -12.21 -4.51 -5.90
CA LYS A 186 -12.27 -5.15 -7.23
C LYS A 186 -11.00 -5.86 -7.65
N SER A 187 -9.87 -5.47 -7.07
CA SER A 187 -8.56 -5.85 -7.55
C SER A 187 -7.69 -6.31 -6.40
N VAL A 188 -7.03 -7.45 -6.58
CA VAL A 188 -6.14 -8.00 -5.58
C VAL A 188 -4.99 -8.74 -6.22
N PHE A 189 -3.77 -8.44 -5.77
CA PHE A 189 -2.55 -9.06 -6.27
C PHE A 189 -1.85 -9.74 -5.10
N ILE A 190 -1.73 -11.06 -5.16
CA ILE A 190 -1.28 -11.91 -4.05
C ILE A 190 -0.14 -12.85 -4.44
N TRP A 191 0.41 -12.73 -5.66
CA TRP A 191 1.47 -13.62 -6.14
C TRP A 191 2.70 -13.59 -5.23
N GLY A 192 3.41 -14.73 -5.13
CA GLY A 192 4.59 -14.87 -4.28
C GLY A 192 4.29 -15.05 -2.79
N ASN A 193 3.03 -15.27 -2.42
CA ASN A 193 2.63 -15.83 -1.13
C ASN A 193 2.54 -17.36 -1.18
N ASN A 194 2.19 -18.00 -0.06
CA ASN A 194 1.95 -19.43 -0.01
C ASN A 194 0.47 -19.72 -0.31
N LEU A 195 0.14 -19.85 -1.60
CA LEU A 195 -1.21 -20.19 -2.07
C LEU A 195 -1.49 -21.67 -1.86
N GLU A 196 -1.99 -22.02 -0.68
CA GLU A 196 -2.50 -23.35 -0.37
C GLU A 196 -3.79 -23.68 -1.14
N GLU A 197 -4.21 -24.94 -1.12
CA GLU A 197 -5.36 -25.43 -1.89
C GLU A 197 -6.65 -24.66 -1.60
N ASP A 198 -6.92 -24.37 -0.32
CA ASP A 198 -8.10 -23.63 0.12
C ASP A 198 -8.15 -22.20 -0.46
N ALA A 199 -7.02 -21.50 -0.45
CA ALA A 199 -6.89 -20.19 -1.06
C ALA A 199 -7.05 -20.26 -2.59
N CYS A 200 -6.46 -21.26 -3.25
CA CYS A 200 -6.62 -21.46 -4.69
C CYS A 200 -8.08 -21.67 -5.07
N VAL A 201 -8.80 -22.50 -4.32
CA VAL A 201 -10.24 -22.72 -4.50
C VAL A 201 -11.02 -21.43 -4.28
N ALA A 202 -10.75 -20.69 -3.19
CA ALA A 202 -11.45 -19.44 -2.88
C ALA A 202 -11.29 -18.38 -3.98
N PHE A 203 -10.07 -18.16 -4.50
CA PHE A 203 -9.85 -17.20 -5.59
C PHE A 203 -10.41 -17.69 -6.94
N ASN A 204 -10.36 -19.00 -7.20
CA ASN A 204 -11.01 -19.60 -8.37
C ASN A 204 -12.54 -19.40 -8.34
N ASP A 205 -13.17 -19.54 -7.18
CA ASP A 205 -14.61 -19.33 -7.02
C ASP A 205 -14.98 -17.85 -7.19
N LEU A 206 -14.15 -16.93 -6.71
CA LEU A 206 -14.30 -15.49 -6.99
C LEU A 206 -14.22 -15.19 -8.49
N VAL A 207 -13.31 -15.82 -9.22
CA VAL A 207 -13.20 -15.66 -10.68
C VAL A 207 -14.41 -16.26 -11.40
N LYS A 208 -14.80 -17.50 -11.07
CA LYS A 208 -15.93 -18.20 -11.70
C LYS A 208 -17.26 -17.50 -11.45
N SER A 209 -17.46 -16.93 -10.27
CA SER A 209 -18.65 -16.14 -9.94
C SER A 209 -18.69 -14.77 -10.64
N GLY A 210 -17.60 -14.37 -11.30
CA GLY A 210 -17.43 -13.03 -11.88
C GLY A 210 -17.19 -11.94 -10.84
N ARG A 211 -16.96 -12.31 -9.57
CA ARG A 211 -16.68 -11.36 -8.50
C ARG A 211 -15.28 -10.75 -8.64
N LEU A 212 -14.31 -11.52 -9.14
CA LEU A 212 -12.96 -11.08 -9.45
C LEU A 212 -12.71 -11.19 -10.96
N ASP A 213 -12.45 -10.06 -11.62
CA ASP A 213 -12.03 -10.06 -13.03
C ASP A 213 -10.60 -10.62 -13.12
N PRO A 214 -10.32 -11.64 -13.95
CA PRO A 214 -8.97 -12.17 -14.16
C PRO A 214 -7.91 -11.13 -14.55
N LYS A 215 -8.30 -9.95 -15.05
CA LYS A 215 -7.38 -8.84 -15.37
C LYS A 215 -7.02 -7.97 -14.16
N LEU A 216 -7.76 -8.12 -13.06
CA LEU A 216 -7.60 -7.37 -11.81
C LEU A 216 -6.97 -8.23 -10.71
N THR A 217 -6.23 -9.28 -11.11
CA THR A 217 -5.47 -10.13 -10.21
C THR A 217 -4.29 -10.76 -10.94
N ASP A 218 -3.29 -11.20 -10.18
CA ASP A 218 -2.18 -12.03 -10.62
C ASP A 218 -2.43 -13.54 -10.41
N VAL A 219 -3.58 -13.91 -9.85
CA VAL A 219 -3.97 -15.31 -9.67
C VAL A 219 -4.59 -15.83 -10.96
N ASN A 220 -3.95 -16.83 -11.56
CA ASN A 220 -4.53 -17.58 -12.67
C ASN A 220 -4.81 -19.03 -12.20
N PRO A 221 -6.00 -19.31 -11.67
CA PRO A 221 -6.34 -20.65 -11.22
C PRO A 221 -6.44 -21.57 -12.44
N TYR A 222 -5.65 -22.64 -12.46
CA TYR A 222 -5.78 -23.71 -13.44
C TYR A 222 -6.09 -25.02 -12.71
N THR A 223 -6.87 -25.86 -13.37
CA THR A 223 -7.30 -27.14 -12.81
C THR A 223 -6.50 -28.28 -13.42
N VAL A 224 -5.98 -29.17 -12.58
CA VAL A 224 -5.42 -30.46 -13.00
C VAL A 224 -6.28 -31.54 -12.38
N ASP A 225 -6.79 -32.46 -13.20
CA ASP A 225 -7.65 -33.58 -12.76
C ASP A 225 -8.90 -33.20 -11.94
N GLY A 226 -9.38 -31.94 -12.09
CA GLY A 226 -10.55 -31.42 -11.39
C GLY A 226 -10.24 -30.67 -10.09
N GLU A 227 -9.00 -30.67 -9.64
CA GLU A 227 -8.52 -29.92 -8.46
C GLU A 227 -7.94 -28.57 -8.90
N SER A 228 -8.21 -27.49 -8.13
CA SER A 228 -7.63 -26.17 -8.41
C SER A 228 -6.25 -26.08 -7.80
N ILE A 229 -5.21 -25.90 -8.62
CA ILE A 229 -3.81 -25.93 -8.18
C ILE A 229 -3.19 -24.53 -8.29
N SER A 230 -2.33 -24.19 -7.33
CA SER A 230 -1.53 -22.97 -7.36
C SER A 230 -0.55 -22.98 -8.55
N PRO A 231 -0.42 -21.86 -9.29
CA PRO A 231 0.79 -21.60 -10.07
C PRO A 231 1.90 -21.25 -9.08
N ASN A 232 2.64 -22.27 -8.61
CA ASN A 232 3.94 -22.04 -7.98
C ASN A 232 4.89 -21.34 -8.97
#